data_AF-A0A8R2D6F6-F1
#
_entry.id   AF-A0A8R2D6F6-F1
#
_cell.length_a   1.000
_cell.length_b   1.000
_cell.length_c   1.000
_cell.angle_alpha   90.00
_cell.angle_beta   90.00
_cell.angle_gamma   90.00
#
_symmetry.space_group_name_H-M   'P 1'
#
loop_
_entity.id
_entity.type
_entity.pdbx_description
1 polymer ?
#
loop_
_entity_poly.entity_id
_entity_poly.type
_entity_poly.pdbx_seq_one_letter_code
_entity_poly.pdbx_strand_id
1 'polypeptide(L)'
;MSYRRWSTVAIVDVPKSPKQFAHTMYTIRFCFTATVAFLVVTIGGRGVSCEDYIVLGRKCCPSDRLYDPEMRFCRPHGTDVVEYEERFINRLRYGFRIADNDLLNMTYYPPPYCNAMEVLVDMPAVEVRGLMEANPSSVELPPDHCFDLTPSDELVARGCRPHDQYCGRANYTCVNKCCGVGRIFVYDPDMGDYVCKYSEMPFDLSAYETDAGGSPVRLSNNTVLPLDDRSSCENIQAINNRFVLTTDGNLHFTIEYGDWVIPETEYCLEYEAEVWSSEANDLKANLCTNVKLPPYSFVFWVILTASNVCLVLTLIVYATLPYLRNTHGYYVMFYMAWQLMYFVCQTIMNTTKHDIYSPLCIPFGYFSLFTTLTTCCWLNVICFDIYWTLRYNNLTNRNTSNSVRTIMYHIYCWGFSSIIVSTGYLFQNSQNETLRKLAPDIGIYRCFFFDDLCSVI
;
A
#
# COMPACT_ATOMS: atom_id res chain seq x y z
N MET A 1 51.74 2.88 60.46
CA MET A 1 50.57 3.70 60.85
C MET A 1 49.35 3.08 60.16
N SER A 2 48.34 2.51 60.81
CA SER A 2 47.59 2.90 62.03
C SER A 2 46.50 3.94 61.76
N TYR A 3 45.25 3.46 61.68
CA TYR A 3 43.99 4.14 62.08
C TYR A 3 43.55 5.42 61.31
N ARG A 4 42.25 5.80 61.22
CA ARG A 4 41.02 5.26 61.84
C ARG A 4 39.78 5.41 60.92
N ARG A 5 39.09 4.29 60.71
CA ARG A 5 37.71 4.11 60.23
C ARG A 5 36.66 4.84 61.09
N TRP A 6 35.61 5.38 60.48
CA TRP A 6 34.20 5.31 60.93
C TRP A 6 33.38 5.00 59.66
N SER A 7 32.68 3.86 59.54
CA SER A 7 31.43 3.48 60.21
C SER A 7 30.27 4.37 59.73
N THR A 8 29.16 3.83 59.19
CA THR A 8 28.35 2.77 59.82
C THR A 8 27.88 1.66 58.85
N VAL A 9 27.84 0.43 59.37
CA VAL A 9 27.19 -0.78 58.81
C VAL A 9 26.08 -1.16 59.79
N ALA A 10 24.91 -1.62 59.33
CA ALA A 10 24.08 -2.66 59.98
C ALA A 10 22.69 -2.84 59.31
N ILE A 11 22.01 -4.00 59.32
CA ILE A 11 22.38 -5.44 59.28
C ILE A 11 21.04 -6.25 59.28
N VAL A 12 20.88 -7.22 58.34
CA VAL A 12 20.41 -8.63 58.55
C VAL A 12 18.94 -8.83 59.04
N ASP A 13 18.16 -9.79 58.50
CA ASP A 13 18.18 -11.18 59.01
C ASP A 13 17.85 -12.36 58.05
N VAL A 14 18.17 -13.56 58.56
CA VAL A 14 18.59 -14.83 57.91
C VAL A 14 18.31 -15.99 58.94
N PRO A 15 18.40 -17.33 58.67
CA PRO A 15 18.60 -18.13 57.45
C PRO A 15 17.48 -19.18 57.15
N LYS A 16 17.61 -19.99 56.08
CA LYS A 16 17.79 -21.47 56.24
C LYS A 16 18.33 -22.24 55.01
N SER A 17 19.67 -22.30 54.98
CA SER A 17 20.54 -23.49 54.90
C SER A 17 20.50 -24.50 53.71
N PRO A 18 21.60 -25.27 53.47
CA PRO A 18 21.95 -25.75 52.11
C PRO A 18 22.50 -27.21 52.01
N LYS A 19 23.09 -27.53 50.84
CA LYS A 19 24.12 -28.57 50.54
C LYS A 19 23.71 -30.06 50.42
N GLN A 20 23.72 -30.54 49.17
CA GLN A 20 24.78 -31.39 48.60
C GLN A 20 25.52 -32.37 49.55
N PHE A 21 25.39 -33.68 49.31
CA PHE A 21 26.40 -34.68 49.67
C PHE A 21 26.41 -35.86 48.67
N ALA A 22 27.56 -36.52 48.53
CA ALA A 22 27.81 -37.56 47.53
C ALA A 22 27.95 -38.96 48.15
N HIS A 23 28.21 -39.94 47.27
CA HIS A 23 28.96 -41.20 47.50
C HIS A 23 28.25 -42.52 47.88
N THR A 24 28.33 -43.47 46.92
CA THR A 24 28.66 -44.92 47.03
C THR A 24 27.79 -45.92 47.84
N MET A 25 27.10 -46.81 47.09
CA MET A 25 27.46 -48.24 46.86
C MET A 25 27.21 -49.33 47.95
N TYR A 26 26.74 -50.50 47.46
CA TYR A 26 26.55 -51.82 48.13
C TYR A 26 25.43 -51.92 49.21
N THR A 27 24.73 -53.05 49.45
CA THR A 27 24.82 -54.47 49.00
C THR A 27 23.49 -55.23 49.30
N ILE A 28 23.14 -56.29 48.53
CA ILE A 28 22.46 -57.57 49.00
C ILE A 28 21.00 -57.43 49.56
N ARG A 29 19.98 -58.27 49.32
CA ARG A 29 19.73 -59.63 48.77
C ARG A 29 18.26 -59.62 48.25
N PHE A 30 17.83 -60.32 47.20
CA PHE A 30 17.61 -61.77 47.16
C PHE A 30 17.48 -62.25 45.70
N CYS A 31 17.80 -63.52 45.45
CA CYS A 31 17.78 -64.15 44.12
C CYS A 31 17.01 -65.49 44.17
N PHE A 32 16.80 -66.09 42.99
CA PHE A 32 16.13 -67.38 42.70
C PHE A 32 14.59 -67.33 42.71
N THR A 33 13.87 -68.00 41.78
CA THR A 33 14.22 -69.03 40.78
C THR A 33 13.62 -68.73 39.39
N ALA A 34 14.11 -69.42 38.35
CA ALA A 34 13.54 -69.42 37.00
C ALA A 34 12.85 -70.76 36.68
N THR A 35 11.97 -70.73 35.66
CA THR A 35 11.37 -71.87 34.90
C THR A 35 10.53 -72.92 35.65
N VAL A 36 9.26 -73.07 35.25
CA VAL A 36 8.57 -74.32 34.83
C VAL A 36 7.20 -73.92 34.21
N ALA A 37 6.59 -74.82 33.42
CA ALA A 37 5.57 -74.53 32.40
C ALA A 37 4.10 -74.81 32.78
N PHE A 38 3.22 -74.63 31.77
CA PHE A 38 1.82 -75.09 31.59
C PHE A 38 0.63 -74.19 31.98
N LEU A 39 -0.03 -73.69 30.92
CA LEU A 39 -1.49 -73.59 30.67
C LEU A 39 -2.47 -73.82 31.85
N VAL A 40 -3.40 -72.86 32.06
CA VAL A 40 -4.88 -73.05 31.98
C VAL A 40 -5.68 -71.77 32.37
N VAL A 41 -6.62 -71.38 31.50
CA VAL A 41 -7.88 -70.62 31.73
C VAL A 41 -7.84 -69.14 32.20
N THR A 42 -8.18 -68.28 31.23
CA THR A 42 -9.01 -67.04 31.24
C THR A 42 -9.43 -66.38 32.58
N ILE A 43 -9.29 -65.04 32.66
CA ILE A 43 -10.41 -64.06 32.64
C ILE A 43 -9.85 -62.62 32.56
N GLY A 44 -10.53 -61.75 31.79
CA GLY A 44 -10.67 -60.31 32.07
C GLY A 44 -9.40 -59.45 32.18
N GLY A 45 -8.86 -59.00 31.05
CA GLY A 45 -7.73 -58.06 31.02
C GLY A 45 -7.56 -57.36 29.68
N ARG A 46 -8.64 -56.75 29.15
CA ARG A 46 -8.55 -55.91 27.95
C ARG A 46 -7.92 -54.58 28.34
N GLY A 47 -6.59 -54.57 28.44
CA GLY A 47 -5.82 -53.34 28.52
C GLY A 47 -6.04 -52.55 27.24
N VAL A 48 -6.97 -51.60 27.27
CA VAL A 48 -7.08 -50.59 26.22
C VAL A 48 -5.84 -49.74 26.34
N SER A 49 -4.94 -49.90 25.37
CA SER A 49 -3.93 -48.87 25.12
C SER A 49 -4.67 -47.65 24.63
N CYS A 50 -4.78 -46.62 25.46
CA CYS A 50 -5.09 -45.28 24.97
C CYS A 50 -3.84 -44.81 24.21
N GLU A 51 -3.79 -45.08 22.92
CA GLU A 51 -3.01 -44.25 22.01
C GLU A 51 -3.80 -42.95 21.85
N ASP A 52 -3.35 -41.89 22.53
CA ASP A 52 -3.94 -40.56 22.44
C ASP A 52 -3.84 -40.09 20.98
N TYR A 53 -4.97 -40.06 20.28
CA TYR A 53 -4.97 -39.74 18.86
C TYR A 53 -4.83 -38.24 18.68
N ILE A 54 -3.81 -37.78 17.93
CA ILE A 54 -3.65 -36.37 17.62
C ILE A 54 -4.38 -36.08 16.31
N VAL A 55 -5.49 -35.35 16.38
CA VAL A 55 -6.20 -34.85 15.20
C VAL A 55 -5.58 -33.53 14.77
N LEU A 56 -5.04 -33.49 13.57
CA LEU A 56 -4.40 -32.30 12.99
C LEU A 56 -5.42 -31.45 12.23
N GLY A 57 -5.26 -30.12 12.30
CA GLY A 57 -6.05 -29.18 11.53
C GLY A 57 -5.39 -27.81 11.38
N ARG A 58 -5.97 -26.98 10.50
CA ARG A 58 -5.48 -25.63 10.19
C ARG A 58 -6.47 -24.56 10.68
N LYS A 59 -5.98 -23.55 11.40
CA LYS A 59 -6.77 -22.37 11.80
C LYS A 59 -6.61 -21.26 10.76
N CYS A 60 -7.67 -20.51 10.45
CA CYS A 60 -7.60 -19.44 9.44
C CYS A 60 -6.90 -18.17 9.94
N CYS A 61 -7.01 -17.88 11.23
CA CYS A 61 -6.37 -16.74 11.90
C CYS A 61 -5.37 -17.18 12.97
N PRO A 62 -4.41 -16.30 13.34
CA PRO A 62 -3.60 -16.46 14.54
C PRO A 62 -4.44 -16.64 15.83
N SER A 63 -3.84 -17.14 16.91
CA SER A 63 -4.54 -17.27 18.21
C SER A 63 -4.98 -15.92 18.80
N ASP A 64 -4.22 -14.85 18.59
CA ASP A 64 -4.51 -13.48 19.05
C ASP A 64 -5.57 -12.73 18.20
N ARG A 65 -6.13 -13.37 17.16
CA ARG A 65 -7.02 -12.72 16.19
C ARG A 65 -8.30 -13.50 15.97
N LEU A 66 -9.37 -12.76 15.70
CA LEU A 66 -10.67 -13.29 15.30
C LEU A 66 -10.87 -13.16 13.80
N TYR A 67 -11.51 -14.16 13.21
CA TYR A 67 -11.92 -14.12 11.82
C TYR A 67 -13.20 -13.31 11.63
N ASP A 68 -13.13 -12.23 10.85
CA ASP A 68 -14.28 -11.46 10.41
C ASP A 68 -14.71 -11.91 8.99
N PRO A 69 -15.90 -12.48 8.81
CA PRO A 69 -16.39 -12.93 7.50
C PRO A 69 -16.89 -11.80 6.59
N GLU A 70 -17.23 -10.62 7.13
CA GLU A 70 -17.65 -9.46 6.32
C GLU A 70 -16.43 -8.82 5.67
N MET A 71 -15.37 -8.59 6.45
CA MET A 71 -14.09 -8.05 5.96
C MET A 71 -13.10 -9.11 5.47
N ARG A 72 -13.46 -10.39 5.55
CA ARG A 72 -12.65 -11.53 5.09
C ARG A 72 -11.24 -11.61 5.71
N PHE A 73 -11.09 -11.06 6.92
CA PHE A 73 -9.80 -10.67 7.50
C PHE A 73 -9.69 -11.04 8.98
N CYS A 74 -8.46 -11.20 9.47
CA CYS A 74 -8.15 -11.54 10.86
C CYS A 74 -7.92 -10.27 11.70
N ARG A 75 -8.94 -9.81 12.42
CA ARG A 75 -8.84 -8.62 13.29
C ARG A 75 -8.19 -8.97 14.64
N PRO A 76 -7.31 -8.10 15.18
CA PRO A 76 -6.83 -8.23 16.57
C PRO A 76 -7.99 -8.23 17.57
N HIS A 77 -7.94 -9.06 18.61
CA HIS A 77 -8.97 -9.11 19.65
C HIS A 77 -8.38 -8.98 21.06
N GLY A 78 -8.95 -8.08 21.87
CA GLY A 78 -8.27 -7.57 23.08
C GLY A 78 -8.51 -8.37 24.37
N THR A 79 -9.53 -9.21 24.44
CA THR A 79 -9.90 -9.92 25.68
C THR A 79 -10.51 -11.30 25.41
N ASP A 80 -10.04 -12.30 26.16
CA ASP A 80 -10.50 -13.70 26.18
C ASP A 80 -10.22 -14.60 24.96
N VAL A 81 -8.94 -14.68 24.59
CA VAL A 81 -8.42 -15.70 23.66
C VAL A 81 -8.72 -17.12 24.14
N VAL A 82 -8.67 -17.36 25.46
CA VAL A 82 -8.84 -18.71 26.05
C VAL A 82 -10.29 -19.17 25.90
N GLU A 83 -11.28 -18.35 26.29
CA GLU A 83 -12.68 -18.71 26.08
C GLU A 83 -12.98 -18.95 24.59
N TYR A 84 -12.46 -18.11 23.68
CA TYR A 84 -12.65 -18.29 22.25
C TYR A 84 -12.06 -19.61 21.73
N GLU A 85 -10.83 -19.95 22.10
CA GLU A 85 -10.20 -21.21 21.70
C GLU A 85 -10.96 -22.43 22.27
N GLU A 86 -11.46 -22.36 23.50
CA GLU A 86 -12.35 -23.39 24.06
C GLU A 86 -13.65 -23.52 23.25
N ARG A 87 -14.33 -22.42 22.91
CA ARG A 87 -15.56 -22.46 22.08
C ARG A 87 -15.27 -23.05 20.68
N PHE A 88 -14.17 -22.66 20.06
CA PHE A 88 -13.74 -23.17 18.74
C PHE A 88 -13.45 -24.68 18.76
N ILE A 89 -12.63 -25.15 19.71
CA ILE A 89 -12.30 -26.57 19.88
C ILE A 89 -13.56 -27.39 20.17
N ASN A 90 -14.43 -26.91 21.06
CA ASN A 90 -15.70 -27.59 21.36
C ASN A 90 -16.61 -27.70 20.12
N ARG A 91 -16.67 -26.64 19.29
CA ARG A 91 -17.46 -26.64 18.05
C ARG A 91 -16.94 -27.64 17.02
N LEU A 92 -15.61 -27.71 16.85
CA LEU A 92 -14.94 -28.68 15.98
C LEU A 92 -15.13 -30.13 16.48
N ARG A 93 -14.91 -30.39 17.77
CA ARG A 93 -15.10 -31.73 18.37
C ARG A 93 -16.52 -32.26 18.16
N TYR A 94 -17.52 -31.47 18.53
CA TYR A 94 -18.92 -31.81 18.34
C TYR A 94 -19.25 -32.04 16.85
N GLY A 95 -18.68 -31.20 15.99
CA GLY A 95 -18.91 -31.22 14.56
C GLY A 95 -18.39 -32.47 13.85
N PHE A 96 -17.09 -32.72 13.97
CA PHE A 96 -16.41 -33.84 13.32
C PHE A 96 -16.51 -35.15 14.13
N ARG A 97 -17.21 -35.16 15.28
CA ARG A 97 -17.36 -36.33 16.17
C ARG A 97 -16.00 -36.91 16.60
N ILE A 98 -15.12 -36.02 17.02
CA ILE A 98 -13.79 -36.34 17.55
C ILE A 98 -13.97 -36.78 19.01
N ALA A 99 -13.26 -37.82 19.47
CA ALA A 99 -13.46 -38.31 20.84
C ALA A 99 -12.88 -37.34 21.86
N ASP A 100 -13.44 -37.30 23.07
CA ASP A 100 -13.00 -36.38 24.13
C ASP A 100 -11.54 -36.60 24.56
N ASN A 101 -11.03 -37.84 24.39
CA ASN A 101 -9.64 -38.20 24.68
C ASN A 101 -8.65 -37.83 23.58
N ASP A 102 -9.11 -37.52 22.36
CA ASP A 102 -8.22 -37.19 21.24
C ASP A 102 -7.69 -35.76 21.40
N LEU A 103 -6.42 -35.51 21.10
CA LEU A 103 -5.81 -34.18 21.16
C LEU A 103 -6.03 -33.44 19.83
N LEU A 104 -6.76 -32.32 19.85
CA LEU A 104 -6.92 -31.48 18.65
C LEU A 104 -5.76 -30.47 18.56
N ASN A 105 -4.92 -30.59 17.54
CA ASN A 105 -3.82 -29.67 17.28
C ASN A 105 -4.13 -28.76 16.08
N MET A 106 -4.68 -27.58 16.36
CA MET A 106 -5.01 -26.57 15.36
C MET A 106 -3.82 -25.63 15.17
N THR A 107 -3.18 -25.73 14.00
CA THR A 107 -2.02 -24.90 13.65
C THR A 107 -2.43 -23.73 12.78
N TYR A 108 -2.03 -22.51 13.14
CA TYR A 108 -2.15 -21.38 12.22
C TYR A 108 -1.11 -21.53 11.10
N TYR A 109 -1.61 -21.69 9.89
CA TYR A 109 -0.87 -21.41 8.67
C TYR A 109 -1.55 -20.22 7.97
N PRO A 110 -0.81 -19.40 7.21
CA PRO A 110 -1.44 -18.49 6.26
C PRO A 110 -2.46 -19.24 5.40
N PRO A 111 -3.50 -18.57 4.86
CA PRO A 111 -4.53 -19.22 4.06
C PRO A 111 -3.92 -20.15 3.01
N PRO A 112 -4.52 -21.32 2.74
CA PRO A 112 -3.95 -22.30 1.82
C PRO A 112 -3.65 -21.62 0.49
N TYR A 113 -2.40 -21.73 0.03
CA TYR A 113 -1.98 -21.19 -1.26
C TYR A 113 -2.75 -21.92 -2.36
N CYS A 114 -3.79 -21.25 -2.87
CA CYS A 114 -4.56 -21.75 -3.99
C CYS A 114 -3.69 -21.76 -5.26
N ASN A 115 -3.91 -22.74 -6.14
CA ASN A 115 -3.23 -22.75 -7.43
C ASN A 115 -3.74 -21.58 -8.29
N ALA A 116 -3.01 -21.21 -9.35
CA ALA A 116 -3.38 -20.11 -10.25
C ALA A 116 -4.74 -20.27 -10.98
N MET A 117 -5.43 -21.42 -10.84
CA MET A 117 -6.78 -21.68 -11.37
C MET A 117 -7.84 -21.75 -10.26
N GLU A 118 -7.51 -21.31 -9.04
CA GLU A 118 -8.36 -21.43 -7.86
C GLU A 118 -8.42 -20.12 -7.08
N VAL A 119 -9.58 -19.86 -6.46
CA VAL A 119 -9.85 -18.68 -5.62
C VAL A 119 -10.04 -19.15 -4.18
N LEU A 120 -9.44 -18.44 -3.22
CA LEU A 120 -9.74 -18.63 -1.81
C LEU A 120 -11.12 -18.02 -1.49
N VAL A 121 -12.06 -18.86 -1.05
CA VAL A 121 -13.42 -18.42 -0.70
C VAL A 121 -13.85 -18.92 0.67
N ASP A 122 -14.77 -18.17 1.28
CA ASP A 122 -15.38 -18.53 2.56
C ASP A 122 -16.57 -19.46 2.31
N MET A 123 -16.61 -20.57 3.02
CA MET A 123 -17.71 -21.54 2.95
C MET A 123 -18.78 -21.21 4.00
N PRO A 124 -20.06 -21.08 3.60
CA PRO A 124 -21.13 -20.80 4.54
C PRO A 124 -21.33 -21.98 5.49
N ALA A 125 -21.79 -21.72 6.72
CA ALA A 125 -21.92 -22.74 7.78
C ALA A 125 -22.76 -23.98 7.37
N VAL A 126 -23.64 -23.88 6.38
CA VAL A 126 -24.39 -25.01 5.80
C VAL A 126 -23.48 -25.96 5.01
N GLU A 127 -22.55 -25.44 4.22
CA GLU A 127 -21.61 -26.25 3.45
C GLU A 127 -20.55 -26.88 4.37
N VAL A 128 -20.10 -26.14 5.39
CA VAL A 128 -19.22 -26.65 6.44
C VAL A 128 -19.86 -27.83 7.17
N ARG A 129 -21.17 -27.77 7.49
CA ARG A 129 -21.91 -28.94 8.04
C ARG A 129 -21.86 -30.15 7.10
N GLY A 130 -22.03 -29.95 5.80
CA GLY A 130 -21.89 -31.02 4.81
C GLY A 130 -20.48 -31.65 4.81
N LEU A 131 -19.44 -30.84 4.95
CA LEU A 131 -18.05 -31.29 5.07
C LEU A 131 -17.83 -32.15 6.33
N MET A 132 -18.44 -31.75 7.46
CA MET A 132 -18.40 -32.47 8.74
C MET A 132 -19.18 -33.79 8.68
N GLU A 133 -20.32 -33.81 7.99
CA GLU A 133 -21.12 -35.03 7.76
C GLU A 133 -20.44 -36.01 6.80
N ALA A 134 -19.69 -35.52 5.82
CA ALA A 134 -18.93 -36.34 4.87
C ALA A 134 -17.65 -36.96 5.47
N ASN A 135 -17.05 -36.31 6.48
CA ASN A 135 -15.79 -36.73 7.10
C ASN A 135 -15.93 -36.95 8.63
N PRO A 136 -16.81 -37.87 9.08
CA PRO A 136 -16.96 -38.15 10.51
C PRO A 136 -15.71 -38.84 11.06
N SER A 137 -15.19 -38.33 12.18
CA SER A 137 -14.07 -38.88 12.94
C SER A 137 -12.78 -39.04 12.12
N SER A 138 -12.45 -38.02 11.32
CA SER A 138 -11.22 -37.96 10.51
C SER A 138 -9.95 -37.80 11.37
N VAL A 139 -8.95 -38.62 11.06
CA VAL A 139 -7.57 -38.57 11.57
C VAL A 139 -6.91 -37.19 11.41
N GLU A 140 -7.17 -36.56 10.28
CA GLU A 140 -6.67 -35.24 9.89
C GLU A 140 -7.85 -34.50 9.27
N LEU A 141 -8.11 -33.27 9.72
CA LEU A 141 -9.13 -32.41 9.12
C LEU A 141 -8.72 -32.07 7.68
N PRO A 142 -9.68 -31.86 6.74
CA PRO A 142 -9.37 -31.64 5.32
C PRO A 142 -8.26 -30.59 5.11
N PRO A 143 -7.06 -30.99 4.63
CA PRO A 143 -5.86 -30.14 4.71
C PRO A 143 -5.94 -28.91 3.81
N ASP A 144 -6.76 -28.96 2.75
CA ASP A 144 -6.98 -27.85 1.81
C ASP A 144 -7.91 -26.77 2.38
N HIS A 145 -8.34 -26.92 3.64
CA HIS A 145 -9.24 -26.02 4.34
C HIS A 145 -8.58 -25.50 5.63
N CYS A 146 -8.82 -24.23 5.95
CA CYS A 146 -8.67 -23.72 7.31
C CYS A 146 -10.05 -23.54 7.94
N PHE A 147 -10.14 -23.60 9.27
CA PHE A 147 -11.37 -23.41 10.04
C PHE A 147 -11.21 -22.27 11.04
N ASP A 148 -12.30 -21.58 11.36
CA ASP A 148 -12.39 -20.60 12.45
C ASP A 148 -13.85 -20.40 12.91
N LEU A 149 -14.07 -19.65 14.00
CA LEU A 149 -15.41 -19.17 14.36
C LEU A 149 -15.62 -17.72 13.92
N THR A 150 -16.81 -17.43 13.41
CA THR A 150 -17.32 -16.06 13.26
C THR A 150 -17.61 -15.42 14.63
N PRO A 151 -17.83 -14.08 14.70
CA PRO A 151 -18.30 -13.42 15.92
C PRO A 151 -19.65 -13.91 16.46
N SER A 152 -20.38 -14.75 15.71
CA SER A 152 -21.65 -15.37 16.12
C SER A 152 -21.50 -16.85 16.52
N ASP A 153 -20.27 -17.32 16.79
CA ASP A 153 -19.93 -18.72 17.11
C ASP A 153 -20.36 -19.76 16.05
N GLU A 154 -20.54 -19.31 14.80
CA GLU A 154 -20.71 -20.22 13.66
C GLU A 154 -19.34 -20.66 13.13
N LEU A 155 -19.19 -21.97 12.92
CA LEU A 155 -17.99 -22.54 12.31
C LEU A 155 -17.97 -22.22 10.82
N VAL A 156 -16.93 -21.51 10.39
CA VAL A 156 -16.63 -21.22 8.99
C VAL A 156 -15.38 -21.97 8.57
N ALA A 157 -15.29 -22.26 7.28
CA ALA A 157 -14.09 -22.77 6.64
C ALA A 157 -13.71 -21.87 5.48
N ARG A 158 -12.41 -21.74 5.19
CA ARG A 158 -11.92 -21.16 3.94
C ARG A 158 -11.14 -22.21 3.19
N GLY A 159 -11.34 -22.29 1.89
CA GLY A 159 -10.65 -23.26 1.04
C GLY A 159 -10.62 -22.79 -0.41
N CYS A 160 -9.78 -23.45 -1.19
CA CYS A 160 -9.61 -23.15 -2.61
C CYS A 160 -10.77 -23.74 -3.42
N ARG A 161 -11.32 -22.96 -4.35
CA ARG A 161 -12.37 -23.39 -5.28
C ARG A 161 -12.01 -23.02 -6.72
N PRO A 162 -12.49 -23.75 -7.74
CA PRO A 162 -12.22 -23.44 -9.14
C PRO A 162 -12.60 -22.00 -9.52
N HIS A 163 -11.71 -21.32 -10.23
CA HIS A 163 -11.85 -19.92 -10.64
C HIS A 163 -13.14 -19.65 -11.43
N ASP A 164 -13.52 -20.55 -12.34
CA ASP A 164 -14.71 -20.48 -13.21
C ASP A 164 -16.06 -20.59 -12.46
N GLN A 165 -16.03 -21.02 -11.20
CA GLN A 165 -17.21 -21.05 -10.34
C GLN A 165 -17.55 -19.65 -9.78
N TYR A 166 -16.56 -18.77 -9.63
CA TYR A 166 -16.71 -17.46 -8.96
C TYR A 166 -16.40 -16.29 -9.89
N CYS A 167 -15.21 -16.26 -10.49
CA CYS A 167 -14.77 -15.16 -11.34
C CYS A 167 -15.54 -15.15 -12.67
N GLY A 168 -15.91 -13.96 -13.14
CA GLY A 168 -16.74 -13.79 -14.34
C GLY A 168 -18.22 -14.14 -14.16
N ARG A 169 -18.72 -14.29 -12.93
CA ARG A 169 -20.15 -14.44 -12.63
C ARG A 169 -20.75 -13.20 -11.98
N ALA A 170 -22.04 -12.98 -12.20
CA ALA A 170 -22.81 -12.04 -11.40
C ALA A 170 -22.66 -12.37 -9.90
N ASN A 171 -22.43 -11.34 -9.08
CA ASN A 171 -22.15 -11.33 -7.64
C ASN A 171 -20.67 -11.37 -7.21
N TYR A 172 -19.71 -11.66 -8.10
CA TYR A 172 -18.28 -11.70 -7.72
C TYR A 172 -17.40 -10.97 -8.74
N THR A 173 -16.44 -10.21 -8.24
CA THR A 173 -15.39 -9.58 -9.07
C THR A 173 -14.04 -10.04 -8.54
N CYS A 174 -13.23 -10.68 -9.37
CA CYS A 174 -11.90 -11.12 -8.97
C CYS A 174 -10.86 -10.03 -9.28
N VAL A 175 -9.80 -9.95 -8.48
CA VAL A 175 -8.73 -8.97 -8.67
C VAL A 175 -7.38 -9.49 -8.19
N ASN A 176 -6.35 -9.38 -9.01
CA ASN A 176 -5.01 -9.86 -8.69
C ASN A 176 -4.35 -8.99 -7.61
N LYS A 177 -3.87 -9.60 -6.51
CA LYS A 177 -2.99 -8.95 -5.52
C LYS A 177 -1.53 -9.26 -5.81
N CYS A 178 -0.64 -8.27 -5.65
CA CYS A 178 0.79 -8.48 -5.92
C CYS A 178 1.49 -9.32 -4.84
N CYS A 179 1.08 -9.20 -3.57
CA CYS A 179 1.69 -9.91 -2.44
C CYS A 179 0.91 -11.15 -1.97
N GLY A 180 -0.20 -11.48 -2.62
CA GLY A 180 -1.13 -12.53 -2.19
C GLY A 180 -2.04 -12.12 -1.02
N VAL A 181 -2.95 -13.00 -0.65
CA VAL A 181 -4.03 -12.69 0.32
C VAL A 181 -3.46 -12.42 1.72
N GLY A 182 -3.91 -11.33 2.36
CA GLY A 182 -3.50 -10.94 3.71
C GLY A 182 -2.10 -10.31 3.82
N ARG A 183 -1.47 -9.96 2.70
CA ARG A 183 -0.16 -9.28 2.64
C ARG A 183 -0.23 -7.95 1.89
N ILE A 184 0.79 -7.12 2.12
CA ILE A 184 1.00 -5.79 1.55
C ILE A 184 2.48 -5.54 1.26
N PHE A 185 2.79 -4.55 0.40
CA PHE A 185 4.16 -4.09 0.21
C PHE A 185 4.59 -3.19 1.37
N VAL A 186 5.71 -3.54 2.01
CA VAL A 186 6.36 -2.73 3.04
C VAL A 186 7.80 -2.49 2.61
N TYR A 187 8.24 -1.24 2.60
CA TYR A 187 9.62 -0.91 2.25
C TYR A 187 10.59 -1.47 3.29
N ASP A 188 11.58 -2.27 2.85
CA ASP A 188 12.60 -2.83 3.71
C ASP A 188 13.93 -2.08 3.54
N PRO A 189 14.37 -1.30 4.53
CA PRO A 189 15.57 -0.47 4.40
C PRO A 189 16.87 -1.30 4.35
N ASP A 190 16.86 -2.56 4.81
CA ASP A 190 18.03 -3.44 4.78
C ASP A 190 18.22 -4.07 3.38
N MET A 191 17.13 -4.24 2.62
CA MET A 191 17.17 -4.71 1.22
C MET A 191 17.18 -3.57 0.20
N GLY A 192 16.68 -2.38 0.58
CA GLY A 192 16.51 -1.25 -0.33
C GLY A 192 15.36 -1.43 -1.33
N ASP A 193 14.39 -2.30 -1.01
CA ASP A 193 13.29 -2.70 -1.89
C ASP A 193 12.02 -3.04 -1.07
N TYR A 194 10.88 -3.17 -1.75
CA TYR A 194 9.61 -3.53 -1.13
C TYR A 194 9.47 -5.04 -0.98
N VAL A 195 9.06 -5.47 0.22
CA VAL A 195 8.85 -6.89 0.53
C VAL A 195 7.42 -7.13 1.00
N CYS A 196 6.89 -8.30 0.67
CA CYS A 196 5.55 -8.70 1.07
C CYS A 196 5.52 -9.11 2.56
N LYS A 197 4.91 -8.29 3.41
CA LYS A 197 4.68 -8.56 4.84
C LYS A 197 3.18 -8.68 5.12
N TYR A 198 2.81 -9.28 6.26
CA TYR A 198 1.40 -9.41 6.64
C TYR A 198 0.78 -8.04 6.90
N SER A 199 -0.45 -7.85 6.45
CA SER A 199 -1.21 -6.63 6.71
C SER A 199 -1.90 -6.67 8.06
N GLU A 200 -2.05 -5.51 8.69
CA GLU A 200 -2.98 -5.33 9.81
C GLU A 200 -4.31 -4.71 9.37
N MET A 201 -4.46 -4.42 8.07
CA MET A 201 -5.64 -3.86 7.45
C MET A 201 -6.33 -4.89 6.53
N PRO A 202 -7.67 -4.87 6.44
CA PRO A 202 -8.40 -5.66 5.44
C PRO A 202 -8.11 -5.14 4.03
N PHE A 203 -8.26 -6.00 3.02
CA PHE A 203 -8.28 -5.57 1.62
C PHE A 203 -9.71 -5.17 1.25
N ASP A 204 -9.99 -3.86 1.25
CA ASP A 204 -11.31 -3.31 0.93
C ASP A 204 -11.26 -2.53 -0.39
N LEU A 205 -12.09 -2.96 -1.34
CA LEU A 205 -12.18 -2.38 -2.67
C LEU A 205 -13.58 -2.68 -3.23
N SER A 206 -14.18 -1.69 -3.89
CA SER A 206 -15.49 -1.82 -4.52
C SER A 206 -15.38 -1.89 -6.04
N ALA A 207 -16.21 -2.72 -6.67
CA ALA A 207 -16.32 -2.81 -8.13
C ALA A 207 -17.48 -1.96 -8.68
N TYR A 208 -17.37 -1.53 -9.93
CA TYR A 208 -18.36 -0.70 -10.62
C TYR A 208 -18.88 -1.38 -11.89
N GLU A 209 -20.18 -1.30 -12.10
CA GLU A 209 -20.84 -1.68 -13.35
C GLU A 209 -20.54 -0.66 -14.45
N THR A 210 -20.26 -1.16 -15.65
CA THR A 210 -19.96 -0.39 -16.85
C THR A 210 -21.19 -0.20 -17.74
N ASP A 211 -21.20 0.86 -18.56
CA ASP A 211 -22.17 1.01 -19.64
C ASP A 211 -21.75 0.27 -20.93
N ALA A 212 -22.55 0.42 -21.99
CA ALA A 212 -22.24 -0.17 -23.29
C ALA A 212 -21.00 0.44 -23.98
N GLY A 213 -20.45 1.55 -23.46
CA GLY A 213 -19.18 2.14 -23.88
C GLY A 213 -17.97 1.64 -23.06
N GLY A 214 -18.21 0.94 -21.94
CA GLY A 214 -17.18 0.46 -21.02
C GLY A 214 -16.83 1.42 -19.88
N SER A 215 -17.48 2.58 -19.80
CA SER A 215 -17.23 3.57 -18.74
C SER A 215 -18.00 3.19 -17.46
N PRO A 216 -17.42 3.34 -16.25
CA PRO A 216 -18.07 2.97 -14.99
C PRO A 216 -19.19 3.95 -14.64
N VAL A 217 -20.40 3.43 -14.40
CA VAL A 217 -21.60 4.26 -14.14
C VAL A 217 -22.16 4.07 -12.73
N ARG A 218 -22.10 2.85 -12.18
CA ARG A 218 -22.78 2.53 -10.92
C ARG A 218 -21.94 1.61 -10.04
N LEU A 219 -21.95 1.86 -8.73
CA LEU A 219 -21.37 0.95 -7.75
C LEU A 219 -22.06 -0.42 -7.82
N SER A 220 -21.28 -1.50 -7.91
CA SER A 220 -21.79 -2.87 -7.92
C SER A 220 -21.92 -3.42 -6.50
N ASN A 221 -22.86 -4.35 -6.31
CA ASN A 221 -22.95 -5.17 -5.10
C ASN A 221 -22.10 -6.46 -5.19
N ASN A 222 -21.31 -6.64 -6.27
CA ASN A 222 -20.37 -7.75 -6.38
C ASN A 222 -19.37 -7.75 -5.23
N THR A 223 -19.14 -8.89 -4.59
CA THR A 223 -18.06 -8.99 -3.59
C THR A 223 -16.72 -9.17 -4.29
N VAL A 224 -15.75 -8.32 -3.97
CA VAL A 224 -14.39 -8.42 -4.51
C VAL A 224 -13.64 -9.60 -3.87
N LEU A 225 -12.95 -10.39 -4.70
CA LEU A 225 -12.18 -11.56 -4.30
C LEU A 225 -10.71 -11.38 -4.72
N PRO A 226 -9.76 -11.25 -3.76
CA PRO A 226 -8.35 -11.15 -4.09
C PRO A 226 -7.78 -12.49 -4.57
N LEU A 227 -7.13 -12.47 -5.73
CA LEU A 227 -6.38 -13.57 -6.33
C LEU A 227 -4.89 -13.46 -5.98
N ASP A 228 -4.23 -14.61 -5.84
CA ASP A 228 -2.79 -14.73 -5.55
C ASP A 228 -2.01 -15.05 -6.84
N ASP A 229 -2.00 -14.11 -7.79
CA ASP A 229 -1.23 -14.28 -9.04
C ASP A 229 0.23 -13.87 -8.87
N ARG A 230 1.03 -14.86 -8.51
CA ARG A 230 2.48 -14.74 -8.37
C ARG A 230 3.25 -14.78 -9.69
N SER A 231 2.56 -14.87 -10.84
CA SER A 231 3.16 -15.30 -12.12
C SER A 231 3.11 -14.29 -13.26
N SER A 232 2.18 -13.32 -13.26
CA SER A 232 2.04 -12.39 -14.38
C SER A 232 3.13 -11.30 -14.48
N CYS A 233 3.70 -10.84 -13.35
CA CYS A 233 4.33 -9.51 -13.29
C CYS A 233 5.75 -9.50 -12.72
N GLU A 234 6.76 -9.86 -13.54
CA GLU A 234 8.19 -9.77 -13.15
C GLU A 234 8.72 -8.33 -13.03
N ASN A 235 8.11 -7.38 -13.74
CA ASN A 235 8.52 -5.98 -13.76
C ASN A 235 7.28 -5.10 -13.61
N ILE A 236 7.25 -4.32 -12.53
CA ILE A 236 6.10 -3.57 -12.04
C ILE A 236 6.34 -2.06 -12.19
N GLN A 237 5.33 -1.33 -12.66
CA GLN A 237 5.25 0.12 -12.57
C GLN A 237 4.03 0.52 -11.73
N ALA A 238 4.28 1.07 -10.55
CA ALA A 238 3.22 1.58 -9.67
C ALA A 238 2.57 2.86 -10.23
N ILE A 239 1.24 2.89 -10.18
CA ILE A 239 0.41 4.07 -10.45
C ILE A 239 -0.50 4.30 -9.23
N ASN A 240 -0.49 5.53 -8.73
CA ASN A 240 -1.31 5.94 -7.58
C ASN A 240 -2.82 5.84 -7.86
N ASN A 241 -3.58 5.84 -6.77
CA ASN A 241 -5.00 5.52 -6.56
C ASN A 241 -6.05 6.28 -7.42
N ARG A 242 -5.87 6.33 -8.74
CA ARG A 242 -6.74 7.02 -9.73
C ARG A 242 -7.31 6.04 -10.76
N PHE A 243 -7.80 4.90 -10.27
CA PHE A 243 -8.42 3.85 -11.04
C PHE A 243 -9.76 3.43 -10.41
N VAL A 244 -10.64 2.89 -11.23
CA VAL A 244 -11.90 2.28 -10.82
C VAL A 244 -11.86 0.80 -11.22
N LEU A 245 -12.10 -0.11 -10.28
CA LEU A 245 -12.27 -1.52 -10.61
C LEU A 245 -13.64 -1.75 -11.24
N THR A 246 -13.70 -2.38 -12.40
CA THR A 246 -14.95 -2.75 -13.06
C THR A 246 -15.43 -4.14 -12.64
N THR A 247 -16.71 -4.46 -12.84
CA THR A 247 -17.26 -5.82 -12.57
C THR A 247 -16.59 -6.92 -13.38
N ASP A 248 -15.98 -6.57 -14.51
CA ASP A 248 -15.31 -7.50 -15.43
C ASP A 248 -13.84 -7.75 -15.04
N GLY A 249 -13.40 -7.29 -13.86
CA GLY A 249 -12.02 -7.45 -13.39
C GLY A 249 -11.01 -6.48 -14.05
N ASN A 250 -11.45 -5.55 -14.89
CA ASN A 250 -10.56 -4.59 -15.54
C ASN A 250 -10.41 -3.31 -14.71
N LEU A 251 -9.24 -2.66 -14.75
CA LEU A 251 -9.07 -1.30 -14.22
C LEU A 251 -9.42 -0.25 -15.26
N HIS A 252 -10.18 0.74 -14.83
CA HIS A 252 -10.55 1.89 -15.64
C HIS A 252 -9.92 3.16 -15.06
N PHE A 253 -8.98 3.76 -15.80
CA PHE A 253 -8.34 5.03 -15.47
C PHE A 253 -9.02 6.16 -16.22
N THR A 254 -9.72 7.03 -15.48
CA THR A 254 -10.27 8.27 -16.04
C THR A 254 -9.18 9.35 -16.02
N ILE A 255 -8.81 9.82 -17.22
CA ILE A 255 -7.79 10.86 -17.42
C ILE A 255 -8.46 12.01 -18.19
N GLU A 256 -8.00 13.26 -18.01
CA GLU A 256 -8.56 14.47 -18.67
C GLU A 256 -8.76 14.38 -20.20
N TYR A 257 -8.06 13.46 -20.87
CA TYR A 257 -8.05 13.29 -22.33
C TYR A 257 -8.68 11.97 -22.80
N GLY A 258 -9.30 11.20 -21.90
CA GLY A 258 -10.04 9.98 -22.23
C GLY A 258 -9.89 8.86 -21.20
N ASP A 259 -10.71 7.84 -21.37
CA ASP A 259 -10.73 6.63 -20.54
C ASP A 259 -9.68 5.62 -21.03
N TRP A 260 -8.93 5.03 -20.09
CA TRP A 260 -7.95 3.98 -20.37
C TRP A 260 -8.25 2.73 -19.55
N VAL A 261 -8.57 1.63 -20.24
CA VAL A 261 -8.89 0.33 -19.64
C VAL A 261 -7.67 -0.59 -19.69
N ILE A 262 -7.35 -1.21 -18.57
CA ILE A 262 -6.26 -2.18 -18.41
C ILE A 262 -6.87 -3.54 -18.04
N PRO A 263 -6.58 -4.62 -18.80
CA PRO A 263 -7.11 -5.95 -18.54
C PRO A 263 -6.68 -6.53 -17.19
N GLU A 264 -7.51 -7.39 -16.58
CA GLU A 264 -7.21 -8.10 -15.31
C GLU A 264 -5.83 -8.78 -15.29
N THR A 265 -5.37 -9.25 -16.45
CA THR A 265 -4.08 -9.96 -16.61
C THR A 265 -2.85 -9.05 -16.64
N GLU A 266 -3.01 -7.75 -16.85
CA GLU A 266 -1.90 -6.80 -17.09
C GLU A 266 -1.56 -5.90 -15.88
N TYR A 267 -2.20 -6.14 -14.74
CA TYR A 267 -1.92 -5.45 -13.48
C TYR A 267 -2.06 -6.38 -12.26
N CYS A 268 -1.50 -5.95 -11.13
CA CYS A 268 -1.92 -6.38 -9.80
C CYS A 268 -2.17 -5.15 -8.90
N LEU A 269 -3.01 -5.28 -7.87
CA LEU A 269 -3.23 -4.23 -6.88
C LEU A 269 -2.47 -4.56 -5.61
N GLU A 270 -1.89 -3.54 -4.97
CA GLU A 270 -1.33 -3.72 -3.65
C GLU A 270 -1.33 -2.43 -2.84
N TYR A 271 -1.52 -2.56 -1.52
CA TYR A 271 -1.29 -1.46 -0.61
C TYR A 271 0.19 -1.30 -0.31
N GLU A 272 0.61 -0.06 -0.13
CA GLU A 272 1.97 0.28 0.25
C GLU A 272 2.00 0.93 1.64
N ALA A 273 2.92 0.46 2.48
CA ALA A 273 3.16 1.00 3.83
C ALA A 273 4.61 1.48 3.97
N GLU A 274 4.79 2.52 4.79
CA GLU A 274 6.09 3.13 5.06
C GLU A 274 6.91 2.33 6.08
N VAL A 275 8.15 2.78 6.30
CA VAL A 275 9.12 2.15 7.20
C VAL A 275 8.53 2.00 8.60
N TRP A 276 8.27 0.74 8.97
CA TRP A 276 7.79 0.28 10.29
C TRP A 276 6.31 0.56 10.60
N SER A 277 5.48 0.87 9.60
CA SER A 277 4.02 0.78 9.72
C SER A 277 3.49 -0.52 9.07
N SER A 278 2.54 -1.18 9.75
CA SER A 278 1.65 -2.18 9.11
C SER A 278 0.37 -1.54 8.55
N GLU A 279 0.18 -0.25 8.84
CA GLU A 279 -0.90 0.59 8.32
C GLU A 279 -0.52 1.04 6.91
N ALA A 280 -1.43 0.79 5.96
CA ALA A 280 -1.29 1.13 4.56
C ALA A 280 -1.68 2.59 4.29
N ASN A 281 -0.87 3.30 3.51
CA ASN A 281 -1.13 4.70 3.16
C ASN A 281 -2.02 4.82 1.91
N ASP A 282 -1.77 4.02 0.87
CA ASP A 282 -2.47 4.10 -0.41
C ASP A 282 -2.58 2.73 -1.09
N LEU A 283 -3.69 2.51 -1.80
CA LEU A 283 -3.83 1.38 -2.73
C LEU A 283 -3.23 1.80 -4.09
N LYS A 284 -2.29 1.02 -4.61
CA LYS A 284 -1.63 1.28 -5.89
C LYS A 284 -1.93 0.19 -6.91
N ALA A 285 -2.08 0.61 -8.17
CA ALA A 285 -2.16 -0.28 -9.31
C ALA A 285 -0.76 -0.47 -9.89
N ASN A 286 -0.31 -1.72 -9.91
CA ASN A 286 1.02 -2.12 -10.33
C ASN A 286 0.92 -2.72 -11.73
N LEU A 287 1.33 -1.96 -12.74
CA LEU A 287 1.24 -2.36 -14.14
C LEU A 287 2.41 -3.25 -14.54
N CYS A 288 2.11 -4.23 -15.38
CA CYS A 288 3.09 -5.24 -15.79
C CYS A 288 3.63 -4.87 -17.18
N THR A 289 4.94 -5.04 -17.43
CA THR A 289 5.66 -4.42 -18.58
C THR A 289 5.11 -4.66 -20.00
N ASN A 290 4.18 -5.58 -20.20
CA ASN A 290 3.52 -5.81 -21.49
C ASN A 290 2.49 -4.72 -21.84
N VAL A 291 2.03 -3.93 -20.85
CA VAL A 291 1.08 -2.83 -21.06
C VAL A 291 1.65 -1.81 -22.03
N LYS A 292 0.96 -1.61 -23.15
CA LYS A 292 1.22 -0.47 -24.05
C LYS A 292 0.66 0.80 -23.42
N LEU A 293 1.50 1.57 -22.73
CA LEU A 293 1.12 2.90 -22.26
C LEU A 293 0.55 3.72 -23.43
N PRO A 294 -0.56 4.47 -23.22
CA PRO A 294 -1.25 5.12 -24.31
C PRO A 294 -0.36 6.12 -25.05
N PRO A 295 -0.48 6.23 -26.39
CA PRO A 295 0.41 7.05 -27.22
C PRO A 295 0.30 8.57 -26.94
N TYR A 296 -0.60 9.00 -26.04
CA TYR A 296 -0.71 10.38 -25.58
C TYR A 296 0.63 10.93 -25.08
N SER A 297 1.43 10.10 -24.36
CA SER A 297 2.74 10.52 -23.89
C SER A 297 3.60 10.94 -25.08
N PHE A 298 3.71 10.09 -26.10
CA PHE A 298 4.48 10.38 -27.32
C PHE A 298 3.96 11.61 -28.09
N VAL A 299 2.64 11.80 -28.19
CA VAL A 299 2.06 12.98 -28.85
C VAL A 299 2.37 14.26 -28.05
N PHE A 300 2.19 14.24 -26.73
CA PHE A 300 2.53 15.34 -25.84
C PHE A 300 4.03 15.68 -25.91
N TRP A 301 4.91 14.66 -25.90
CA TRP A 301 6.35 14.80 -26.12
C TRP A 301 6.70 15.53 -27.41
N VAL A 302 6.08 15.13 -28.53
CA VAL A 302 6.32 15.73 -29.85
C VAL A 302 5.85 17.19 -29.86
N ILE A 303 4.66 17.48 -29.32
CA ILE A 303 4.11 18.84 -29.26
C ILE A 303 4.95 19.75 -28.36
N LEU A 304 5.32 19.29 -27.17
CA LEU A 304 6.15 20.04 -26.22
C LEU A 304 7.54 20.32 -26.81
N THR A 305 8.17 19.31 -27.44
CA THR A 305 9.48 19.45 -28.09
C THR A 305 9.42 20.45 -29.26
N ALA A 306 8.41 20.33 -30.13
CA ALA A 306 8.20 21.29 -31.22
C ALA A 306 7.98 22.72 -30.70
N SER A 307 7.22 22.87 -29.61
CA SER A 307 6.98 24.16 -28.95
C SER A 307 8.28 24.78 -28.42
N ASN A 308 9.15 24.01 -27.77
CA ASN A 308 10.47 24.47 -27.34
C ASN A 308 11.32 24.97 -28.52
N VAL A 309 11.38 24.22 -29.62
CA VAL A 309 12.13 24.63 -30.83
C VAL A 309 11.58 25.94 -31.41
N CYS A 310 10.26 26.09 -31.50
CA CYS A 310 9.62 27.33 -31.94
C CYS A 310 9.97 28.52 -31.01
N LEU A 311 9.91 28.34 -29.68
CA LEU A 311 10.31 29.38 -28.72
C LEU A 311 11.77 29.81 -28.91
N VAL A 312 12.71 28.86 -29.04
CA VAL A 312 14.13 29.17 -29.29
C VAL A 312 14.31 29.97 -30.60
N LEU A 313 13.65 29.56 -31.69
CA LEU A 313 13.70 30.28 -32.96
C LEU A 313 13.15 31.71 -32.83
N THR A 314 12.02 31.91 -32.14
CA THR A 314 11.48 33.25 -31.92
C THR A 314 12.39 34.13 -31.07
N LEU A 315 13.03 33.58 -30.03
CA LEU A 315 14.02 34.32 -29.23
C LEU A 315 15.22 34.76 -30.07
N ILE A 316 15.73 33.91 -30.96
CA ILE A 316 16.81 34.25 -31.90
C ILE A 316 16.36 35.39 -32.84
N VAL A 317 15.15 35.33 -33.39
CA VAL A 317 14.58 36.38 -34.25
C VAL A 317 14.49 37.72 -33.50
N TYR A 318 13.96 37.74 -32.28
CA TYR A 318 13.87 38.96 -31.46
C TYR A 318 15.24 39.52 -31.05
N ALA A 319 16.24 38.65 -30.82
CA ALA A 319 17.59 39.08 -30.46
C ALA A 319 18.40 39.63 -31.64
N THR A 320 18.17 39.10 -32.86
CA THR A 320 18.95 39.45 -34.06
C THR A 320 18.40 40.63 -34.84
N LEU A 321 17.08 40.83 -34.88
CA LEU A 321 16.47 41.95 -35.60
C LEU A 321 16.48 43.25 -34.76
N PRO A 322 17.28 44.27 -35.13
CA PRO A 322 17.37 45.51 -34.36
C PRO A 322 16.05 46.29 -34.33
N TYR A 323 15.17 46.08 -35.31
CA TYR A 323 13.82 46.66 -35.35
C TYR A 323 12.90 46.12 -34.25
N LEU A 324 13.08 44.86 -33.81
CA LEU A 324 12.29 44.26 -32.73
C LEU A 324 12.84 44.59 -31.34
N ARG A 325 14.11 45.00 -31.25
CA ARG A 325 14.83 45.31 -30.00
C ARG A 325 14.45 46.68 -29.39
N ASN A 326 13.15 46.97 -29.35
CA ASN A 326 12.55 48.10 -28.65
C ASN A 326 12.17 47.71 -27.21
N THR A 327 11.79 48.67 -26.37
CA THR A 327 11.38 48.42 -24.97
C THR A 327 10.26 47.38 -24.84
N HIS A 328 9.30 47.39 -25.76
CA HIS A 328 8.20 46.41 -25.79
C HIS A 328 8.70 45.00 -26.17
N GLY A 329 9.60 44.91 -27.16
CA GLY A 329 10.19 43.63 -27.56
C GLY A 329 11.04 43.00 -26.45
N TYR A 330 11.69 43.81 -25.61
CA TYR A 330 12.46 43.34 -24.46
C TYR A 330 11.58 42.63 -23.41
N TYR A 331 10.35 43.11 -23.16
CA TYR A 331 9.41 42.42 -22.27
C TYR A 331 8.93 41.09 -22.85
N VAL A 332 8.66 41.06 -24.16
CA VAL A 332 8.31 39.81 -24.88
C VAL A 332 9.47 38.81 -24.84
N MET A 333 10.72 39.25 -25.02
CA MET A 333 11.89 38.38 -24.90
C MET A 333 12.00 37.73 -23.51
N PHE A 334 11.74 38.47 -22.43
CA PHE A 334 11.72 37.87 -21.09
C PHE A 334 10.58 36.89 -20.88
N TYR A 335 9.36 37.23 -21.29
CA TYR A 335 8.23 36.30 -21.26
C TYR A 335 8.57 34.97 -21.97
N MET A 336 9.07 35.06 -23.20
CA MET A 336 9.43 33.89 -24.01
C MET A 336 10.61 33.09 -23.42
N ALA A 337 11.56 33.76 -22.76
CA ALA A 337 12.66 33.09 -22.07
C ALA A 337 12.19 32.32 -20.83
N TRP A 338 11.33 32.90 -19.99
CA TRP A 338 10.76 32.19 -18.83
C TRP A 338 9.80 31.06 -19.25
N GLN A 339 9.00 31.27 -20.29
CA GLN A 339 8.16 30.24 -20.90
C GLN A 339 8.99 29.06 -21.45
N LEU A 340 10.14 29.34 -22.06
CA LEU A 340 11.08 28.31 -22.52
C LEU A 340 11.69 27.54 -21.34
N MET A 341 12.13 28.23 -20.28
CA MET A 341 12.67 27.55 -19.09
C MET A 341 11.61 26.64 -18.43
N TYR A 342 10.36 27.09 -18.34
CA TYR A 342 9.25 26.26 -17.86
C TYR A 342 9.03 25.02 -18.74
N PHE A 343 8.99 25.16 -20.07
CA PHE A 343 8.82 24.02 -20.98
C PHE A 343 10.03 23.07 -20.96
N VAL A 344 11.25 23.56 -20.78
CA VAL A 344 12.44 22.73 -20.57
C VAL A 344 12.34 21.97 -19.25
N CYS A 345 11.89 22.61 -18.16
CA CYS A 345 11.63 21.94 -16.89
C CYS A 345 10.62 20.80 -17.03
N GLN A 346 9.49 21.03 -17.71
CA GLN A 346 8.51 19.98 -18.00
C GLN A 346 9.07 18.88 -18.90
N THR A 347 9.93 19.21 -19.86
CA THR A 347 10.61 18.23 -20.73
C THR A 347 11.56 17.33 -19.93
N ILE A 348 12.30 17.89 -18.95
CA ILE A 348 13.16 17.10 -18.05
C ILE A 348 12.30 16.20 -17.16
N MET A 349 11.30 16.79 -16.49
CA MET A 349 10.39 16.13 -15.55
C MET A 349 9.68 14.90 -16.11
N ASN A 350 9.27 14.95 -17.38
CA ASN A 350 8.65 13.80 -18.03
C ASN A 350 9.69 12.74 -18.47
N THR A 351 10.97 13.11 -18.71
CA THR A 351 12.01 12.19 -19.21
C THR A 351 12.54 11.33 -18.08
N THR A 352 12.93 11.97 -16.97
CA THR A 352 13.36 11.26 -15.77
C THR A 352 12.15 10.60 -15.14
N LYS A 353 12.16 9.26 -15.08
CA LYS A 353 11.28 8.50 -14.17
C LYS A 353 11.26 9.22 -12.82
N HIS A 354 10.08 9.44 -12.23
CA HIS A 354 9.90 10.22 -11.02
C HIS A 354 10.60 9.57 -9.81
N ASP A 355 11.90 9.79 -9.69
CA ASP A 355 12.69 9.45 -8.52
C ASP A 355 12.42 10.51 -7.44
N ILE A 356 11.34 10.27 -6.68
CA ILE A 356 10.89 11.13 -5.59
C ILE A 356 11.98 11.23 -4.50
N TYR A 357 12.79 10.18 -4.34
CA TYR A 357 13.90 10.11 -3.39
C TYR A 357 15.14 10.90 -3.84
N SER A 358 15.17 11.38 -5.09
CA SER A 358 16.26 12.22 -5.58
C SER A 358 16.33 13.53 -4.78
N PRO A 359 17.50 13.92 -4.23
CA PRO A 359 17.65 15.20 -3.52
C PRO A 359 17.44 16.43 -4.42
N LEU A 360 17.33 16.23 -5.74
CA LEU A 360 17.01 17.26 -6.72
C LEU A 360 15.49 17.44 -6.93
N CYS A 361 14.65 16.49 -6.50
CA CYS A 361 13.20 16.48 -6.73
C CYS A 361 12.50 17.75 -6.18
N ILE A 362 12.67 18.03 -4.89
CA ILE A 362 12.09 19.20 -4.21
C ILE A 362 12.58 20.54 -4.80
N PRO A 363 13.90 20.82 -4.92
CA PRO A 363 14.36 22.09 -5.47
C PRO A 363 13.96 22.27 -6.95
N PHE A 364 13.86 21.19 -7.73
CA PHE A 364 13.39 21.28 -9.12
C PHE A 364 11.89 21.61 -9.23
N GLY A 365 11.06 21.06 -8.33
CA GLY A 365 9.64 21.39 -8.27
C GLY A 365 9.40 22.86 -7.89
N TYR A 366 10.10 23.36 -6.87
CA TYR A 366 10.03 24.78 -6.49
C TYR A 366 10.61 25.73 -7.55
N PHE A 367 11.67 25.32 -8.26
CA PHE A 367 12.17 26.07 -9.42
C PHE A 367 11.14 26.12 -10.55
N SER A 368 10.46 25.00 -10.83
CA SER A 368 9.39 24.93 -11.84
C SER A 368 8.24 25.87 -11.48
N LEU A 369 7.76 25.84 -10.23
CA LEU A 369 6.75 26.78 -9.72
C LEU A 369 7.18 28.25 -9.88
N PHE A 370 8.44 28.58 -9.58
CA PHE A 370 9.01 29.91 -9.79
C PHE A 370 8.98 30.33 -11.28
N THR A 371 9.34 29.45 -12.20
CA THR A 371 9.28 29.75 -13.64
C THR A 371 7.85 30.00 -14.13
N THR A 372 6.86 29.22 -13.66
CA THR A 372 5.44 29.41 -13.97
C THR A 372 4.94 30.77 -13.51
N LEU A 373 5.13 31.10 -12.23
CA LEU A 373 4.70 32.37 -11.64
C LEU A 373 5.35 33.57 -12.34
N THR A 374 6.66 33.48 -12.60
CA THR A 374 7.41 34.54 -13.28
C THR A 374 6.89 34.76 -14.70
N THR A 375 6.55 33.69 -15.42
CA THR A 375 5.93 33.74 -16.76
C THR A 375 4.56 34.42 -16.73
N CYS A 376 3.69 34.08 -15.77
CA CYS A 376 2.40 34.73 -15.56
C CYS A 376 2.54 36.22 -15.21
N CYS A 377 3.53 36.59 -14.37
CA CYS A 377 3.80 38.01 -14.08
C CYS A 377 4.27 38.78 -15.31
N TRP A 378 5.13 38.19 -16.17
CA TRP A 378 5.55 38.83 -17.41
C TRP A 378 4.40 39.01 -18.41
N LEU A 379 3.48 38.04 -18.51
CA LEU A 379 2.26 38.20 -19.31
C LEU A 379 1.41 39.37 -18.82
N ASN A 380 1.21 39.49 -17.50
CA ASN A 380 0.51 40.61 -16.88
C ASN A 380 1.21 41.96 -17.14
N VAL A 381 2.54 42.01 -17.06
CA VAL A 381 3.34 43.20 -17.41
C VAL A 381 3.15 43.61 -18.88
N ILE A 382 3.15 42.66 -19.81
CA ILE A 382 2.93 42.93 -21.23
C ILE A 382 1.52 43.48 -21.46
N CYS A 383 0.49 42.86 -20.90
CA CYS A 383 -0.90 43.35 -20.97
C CYS A 383 -1.03 44.77 -20.40
N PHE A 384 -0.43 45.04 -19.24
CA PHE A 384 -0.44 46.36 -18.62
C PHE A 384 0.32 47.41 -19.45
N ASP A 385 1.49 47.07 -20.01
CA ASP A 385 2.29 47.97 -20.84
C ASP A 385 1.60 48.30 -22.17
N ILE A 386 0.88 47.34 -22.78
CA ILE A 386 0.02 47.57 -23.95
C ILE A 386 -1.12 48.53 -23.57
N TYR A 387 -1.88 48.23 -22.50
CA TYR A 387 -2.97 49.09 -22.01
C TYR A 387 -2.47 50.52 -21.72
N TRP A 388 -1.35 50.65 -21.01
CA TRP A 388 -0.75 51.92 -20.67
C TRP A 388 -0.36 52.71 -21.93
N THR A 389 0.26 52.05 -22.91
CA THR A 389 0.68 52.66 -24.17
C THR A 389 -0.52 53.16 -24.98
N LEU A 390 -1.59 52.37 -25.08
CA LEU A 390 -2.83 52.78 -25.75
C LEU A 390 -3.54 53.93 -25.02
N ARG A 391 -3.57 53.92 -23.68
CA ARG A 391 -4.24 54.94 -22.87
C ARG A 391 -3.50 56.28 -22.85
N TYR A 392 -2.17 56.26 -22.76
CA TYR A 392 -1.35 57.47 -22.58
C TYR A 392 -0.71 58.02 -23.85
N ASN A 393 -0.73 57.32 -25.00
CA ASN A 393 -0.33 57.92 -26.27
C ASN A 393 -1.19 59.15 -26.67
N ASN A 394 -2.39 59.29 -26.10
CA ASN A 394 -3.27 60.46 -26.29
C ASN A 394 -3.00 61.63 -25.33
N LEU A 395 -2.03 61.51 -24.40
CA LEU A 395 -1.73 62.53 -23.38
C LEU A 395 -0.25 62.92 -23.44
N THR A 396 0.00 64.16 -23.85
CA THR A 396 1.32 64.72 -24.27
C THR A 396 2.39 64.82 -23.17
N ASN A 397 2.21 64.21 -21.99
CA ASN A 397 3.01 64.45 -20.80
C ASN A 397 3.71 63.17 -20.30
N ARG A 398 4.80 62.79 -20.99
CA ARG A 398 5.52 61.52 -20.83
C ARG A 398 6.57 61.58 -19.70
N ASN A 399 6.13 61.86 -18.47
CA ASN A 399 7.01 62.19 -17.33
C ASN A 399 7.74 61.00 -16.67
N THR A 400 7.47 59.75 -17.07
CA THR A 400 8.14 58.57 -16.51
C THR A 400 9.18 58.02 -17.49
N SER A 401 10.44 57.94 -17.06
CA SER A 401 11.52 57.34 -17.86
C SER A 401 11.26 55.85 -18.11
N ASN A 402 11.42 55.41 -19.36
CA ASN A 402 11.27 54.01 -19.75
C ASN A 402 12.15 53.07 -18.91
N SER A 403 13.36 53.50 -18.54
CA SER A 403 14.28 52.70 -17.72
C SER A 403 13.73 52.43 -16.31
N VAL A 404 13.18 53.46 -15.66
CA VAL A 404 12.58 53.34 -14.31
C VAL A 404 11.38 52.39 -14.34
N ARG A 405 10.58 52.45 -15.40
CA ARG A 405 9.44 51.54 -15.62
C ARG A 405 9.89 50.09 -15.84
N THR A 406 10.93 49.87 -16.64
CA THR A 406 11.54 48.53 -16.82
C THR A 406 12.05 47.95 -15.50
N ILE A 407 12.70 48.75 -14.65
CA ILE A 407 13.18 48.32 -13.32
C ILE A 407 12.01 47.91 -12.42
N MET A 408 10.94 48.71 -12.35
CA MET A 408 9.74 48.35 -11.58
C MET A 408 9.12 47.02 -12.03
N TYR A 409 9.05 46.76 -13.34
CA TYR A 409 8.54 45.49 -13.86
C TYR A 409 9.39 44.28 -13.46
N HIS A 410 10.73 44.41 -13.42
CA HIS A 410 11.60 43.33 -12.95
C HIS A 410 11.39 43.05 -11.45
N ILE A 411 11.35 44.11 -10.63
CA ILE A 411 11.10 44.00 -9.19
C ILE A 411 9.74 43.32 -8.92
N TYR A 412 8.71 43.67 -9.69
CA TYR A 412 7.40 43.01 -9.62
C TYR A 412 7.50 41.52 -9.98
N CYS A 413 7.95 41.18 -11.20
CA CYS A 413 7.93 39.79 -11.69
C CYS A 413 8.79 38.84 -10.84
N TRP A 414 9.99 39.27 -10.46
CA TRP A 414 10.92 38.42 -9.71
C TRP A 414 10.55 38.41 -8.23
N GLY A 415 10.23 39.58 -7.66
CA GLY A 415 9.91 39.73 -6.24
C GLY A 415 8.63 39.00 -5.85
N PHE A 416 7.54 39.19 -6.62
CA PHE A 416 6.26 38.54 -6.35
C PHE A 416 6.37 37.01 -6.44
N SER A 417 7.00 36.50 -7.50
CA SER A 417 7.21 35.05 -7.70
C SER A 417 8.10 34.46 -6.60
N SER A 418 9.18 35.15 -6.23
CA SER A 418 10.08 34.71 -5.15
C SER A 418 9.38 34.69 -3.79
N ILE A 419 8.51 35.67 -3.50
CA ILE A 419 7.74 35.72 -2.25
C ILE A 419 6.80 34.51 -2.16
N ILE A 420 5.99 34.25 -3.18
CA ILE A 420 5.05 33.12 -3.19
C ILE A 420 5.78 31.78 -3.02
N VAL A 421 6.85 31.56 -3.79
CA VAL A 421 7.68 30.34 -3.72
C VAL A 421 8.30 30.17 -2.34
N SER A 422 8.82 31.24 -1.75
CA SER A 422 9.40 31.21 -0.39
C SER A 422 8.33 30.93 0.67
N THR A 423 7.14 31.53 0.56
CA THR A 423 6.01 31.28 1.47
C THR A 423 5.56 29.82 1.38
N GLY A 424 5.40 29.25 0.19
CA GLY A 424 5.05 27.84 0.01
C GLY A 424 6.10 26.89 0.61
N TYR A 425 7.40 27.19 0.43
CA TYR A 425 8.50 26.43 1.03
C TYR A 425 8.51 26.52 2.56
N LEU A 426 8.24 27.69 3.13
CA LEU A 426 8.14 27.88 4.59
C LEU A 426 6.90 27.21 5.18
N PHE A 427 5.80 27.13 4.43
CA PHE A 427 4.57 26.45 4.85
C PHE A 427 4.76 24.92 4.89
N GLN A 428 5.39 24.33 3.88
CA GLN A 428 5.69 22.89 3.84
C GLN A 428 6.61 22.46 5.01
N ASN A 429 7.56 23.32 5.40
CA ASN A 429 8.48 23.09 6.52
C ASN A 429 7.95 23.59 7.88
N SER A 430 6.68 23.99 7.97
CA SER A 430 6.09 24.53 9.20
C SER A 430 5.72 23.43 10.20
N GLN A 431 5.99 23.67 11.48
CA GLN A 431 5.49 22.83 12.57
C GLN A 431 3.98 23.00 12.83
N ASN A 432 3.34 24.02 12.24
CA ASN A 432 1.91 24.27 12.42
C ASN A 432 1.10 23.55 11.34
N GLU A 433 0.26 22.60 11.76
CA GLU A 433 -0.58 21.78 10.88
C GLU A 433 -1.48 22.61 9.93
N THR A 434 -1.97 23.78 10.37
CA THR A 434 -2.82 24.63 9.53
C THR A 434 -2.05 25.34 8.41
N LEU A 435 -0.77 25.64 8.63
CA LEU A 435 0.11 26.19 7.60
C LEU A 435 0.59 25.10 6.64
N ARG A 436 0.86 23.90 7.17
CA ARG A 436 1.24 22.74 6.34
C ARG A 436 0.11 22.33 5.38
N LYS A 437 -1.16 22.41 5.79
CA LYS A 437 -2.35 22.22 4.92
C LYS A 437 -2.52 23.29 3.82
N LEU A 438 -1.72 24.35 3.82
CA LEU A 438 -1.67 25.39 2.77
C LEU A 438 -0.38 25.28 1.92
N ALA A 439 0.40 24.22 2.09
CA ALA A 439 1.60 23.96 1.29
C ALA A 439 1.23 23.36 -0.08
N PRO A 440 2.09 23.51 -1.11
CA PRO A 440 1.88 22.93 -2.44
C PRO A 440 2.30 21.45 -2.55
N ASP A 441 2.62 20.79 -1.43
CA ASP A 441 2.98 19.36 -1.30
C ASP A 441 3.99 18.81 -2.33
N ILE A 442 4.93 19.67 -2.71
CA ILE A 442 5.97 19.37 -3.71
C ILE A 442 6.94 18.34 -3.14
N GLY A 443 7.15 17.25 -3.88
CA GLY A 443 8.04 16.15 -3.48
C GLY A 443 7.40 15.09 -2.59
N ILE A 444 6.08 15.16 -2.32
CA ILE A 444 5.36 14.08 -1.64
C ILE A 444 4.95 13.01 -2.67
N TYR A 445 4.13 13.38 -3.65
CA TYR A 445 3.65 12.44 -4.68
C TYR A 445 4.42 12.53 -6.01
N ARG A 446 4.99 13.71 -6.32
CA ARG A 446 5.77 14.02 -7.53
C ARG A 446 6.72 15.18 -7.25
N CYS A 447 7.72 15.37 -8.11
CA CYS A 447 8.63 16.54 -8.09
C CYS A 447 7.98 17.83 -8.63
N PHE A 448 6.67 17.99 -8.44
CA PHE A 448 5.83 19.07 -8.95
C PHE A 448 4.67 19.31 -7.98
N PHE A 449 3.91 20.39 -8.16
CA PHE A 449 2.67 20.57 -7.39
C PHE A 449 1.66 19.48 -7.77
N PHE A 450 0.93 18.98 -6.77
CA PHE A 450 -0.18 18.05 -6.96
C PHE A 450 -1.48 18.86 -6.95
N ASP A 451 -2.11 19.01 -8.12
CA ASP A 451 -3.40 19.69 -8.23
C ASP A 451 -4.55 18.67 -8.28
N ASP A 452 -5.37 18.66 -7.22
CA ASP A 452 -6.82 18.43 -7.33
C ASP A 452 -7.55 19.73 -7.81
N LEU A 453 -6.79 20.78 -8.14
CA LEU A 453 -7.27 22.14 -8.40
C LEU A 453 -7.82 22.38 -9.81
N CYS A 454 -8.41 21.36 -10.46
CA CYS A 454 -9.09 21.50 -11.75
C CYS A 454 -10.48 22.19 -11.62
N SER A 455 -10.58 23.19 -10.72
CA SER A 455 -11.82 23.89 -10.36
C SER A 455 -11.72 25.42 -10.35
N VAL A 456 -10.55 26.01 -10.63
CA VAL A 456 -10.36 27.49 -10.70
C VAL A 456 -9.45 27.92 -11.87
N ILE A 457 -9.80 27.51 -13.10
CA ILE A 457 -9.55 28.24 -14.36
C ILE A 457 -10.82 28.15 -15.21
#